data_AF-A0A2V9CVD1-F1
#
_entry.id   AF-A0A2V9CVD1-F1
#
_cell.length_a   1.000
_cell.length_b   1.000
_cell.length_c   1.000
_cell.angle_alpha   90.00
_cell.angle_beta   90.00
_cell.angle_gamma   90.00
#
_symmetry.space_group_name_H-M   'P 1'
#
loop_
_entity.id
_entity.type
_entity.pdbx_description
1 polymer ?
#
loop_
_entity_poly.entity_id
_entity_poly.type
_entity_poly.pdbx_seq_one_letter_code
_entity_poly.pdbx_strand_id
1 'polypeptide(L)'
;MQRRRITILAIAGLAAMCLLASFSSFGASGDKVKAKGMIVSRTGETLIVSGAQGKVTLVLTDDTTTKDDKGLFGLDKEEMSNVVLIPGLKVDVDGTSDDQGRVVAKTITVDGDDLETAEMIQSGLQPTAEQVDANVRAIGANRQDIAANKVQLAAQRENIETNQQNIAANKQQIEENIKDIEENTKRFMALSEYAVKGEATVKFQVGSSTISSKDQEQLKSLAQTATGFTGYIVEVTGYTDSTGSAAMNTKLSEDRAKAVVTYLAQQCNVPMRHIVAPGAMGEYGAAASNETKAGRGENRRVEVKVLVNKGIAGS
;
A
#
# COMPACT_ATOMS: atom_id res chain seq x y z
N MET A 1 -9.56 -35.58 -14.43
CA MET A 1 -8.96 -36.91 -14.15
C MET A 1 -8.07 -36.73 -12.93
N GLN A 2 -8.11 -37.45 -11.80
CA GLN A 2 -8.70 -38.73 -11.40
C GLN A 2 -9.61 -38.56 -10.17
N ARG A 3 -10.61 -39.45 -10.06
CA ARG A 3 -11.60 -39.55 -8.98
C ARG A 3 -11.18 -40.65 -7.98
N ARG A 4 -11.34 -40.42 -6.67
CA ARG A 4 -11.53 -41.45 -5.62
C ARG A 4 -12.56 -40.89 -4.63
N ARG A 5 -13.86 -41.15 -4.86
CA ARG A 5 -14.70 -42.23 -4.28
C ARG A 5 -14.88 -42.14 -2.75
N ILE A 6 -16.00 -41.48 -2.44
CA ILE A 6 -16.92 -41.55 -1.30
C ILE A 6 -16.97 -42.92 -0.59
N THR A 7 -16.98 -42.93 0.74
CA THR A 7 -17.85 -43.86 1.51
C THR A 7 -18.24 -43.23 2.85
N ILE A 8 -19.53 -42.90 2.97
CA ILE A 8 -20.24 -42.58 4.21
C ILE A 8 -20.66 -43.92 4.82
N LEU A 9 -20.46 -44.13 6.12
CA LEU A 9 -21.21 -45.13 6.88
C LEU A 9 -21.41 -44.67 8.33
N ALA A 10 -22.66 -44.36 8.66
CA ALA A 10 -23.18 -44.31 10.02
C ALA A 10 -23.68 -45.71 10.41
N ILE A 11 -23.53 -46.10 11.68
CA ILE A 11 -24.27 -47.13 12.48
C ILE A 11 -23.60 -47.07 13.87
N ALA A 12 -24.21 -46.51 14.92
CA ALA A 12 -25.27 -47.06 15.77
C ALA A 12 -24.84 -48.32 16.57
N GLY A 13 -24.90 -48.21 17.89
CA GLY A 13 -25.36 -49.32 18.73
C GLY A 13 -24.34 -50.01 19.65
N LEU A 14 -24.73 -49.99 20.93
CA LEU A 14 -24.55 -51.03 21.94
C LEU A 14 -23.21 -51.16 22.69
N ALA A 15 -23.32 -50.77 23.95
CA ALA A 15 -22.72 -51.37 25.12
C ALA A 15 -22.32 -52.85 24.96
N ALA A 16 -21.05 -53.13 25.25
CA ALA A 16 -20.57 -54.46 25.58
C ALA A 16 -19.71 -54.37 26.84
N MET A 17 -20.38 -54.65 27.95
CA MET A 17 -19.84 -55.08 29.23
C MET A 17 -18.89 -56.27 29.00
N CYS A 18 -17.65 -56.19 29.49
CA CYS A 18 -16.86 -57.39 29.77
C CYS A 18 -15.92 -57.13 30.95
N LEU A 19 -16.21 -57.87 32.03
CA LEU A 19 -15.49 -57.96 33.27
C LEU A 19 -13.99 -58.23 33.08
N LEU A 20 -13.16 -57.46 33.78
CA LEU A 20 -11.97 -58.00 34.42
C LEU A 20 -12.07 -57.67 35.91
N ALA A 21 -12.61 -58.64 36.64
CA ALA A 21 -12.59 -58.68 38.08
C ALA A 21 -11.14 -58.88 38.54
N SER A 22 -10.51 -57.79 38.95
CA SER A 22 -9.39 -57.85 39.89
C SER A 22 -9.99 -57.73 41.28
N PHE A 23 -10.24 -58.88 41.91
CA PHE A 23 -10.55 -58.98 43.33
C PHE A 23 -9.34 -58.47 44.14
N SER A 24 -9.30 -57.18 44.42
CA SER A 24 -8.74 -56.69 45.68
C SER A 24 -9.88 -56.76 46.69
N SER A 25 -9.67 -57.48 47.78
CA SER A 25 -10.65 -57.66 48.86
C SER A 25 -11.21 -56.31 49.34
N PHE A 26 -12.39 -55.94 48.84
CA PHE A 26 -13.18 -54.85 49.38
C PHE A 26 -13.84 -55.37 50.65
N GLY A 27 -13.54 -54.73 51.78
CA GLY A 27 -14.30 -54.92 53.01
C GLY A 27 -15.79 -54.67 52.74
N ALA A 28 -16.65 -55.37 53.48
CA ALA A 28 -18.09 -55.21 53.40
C ALA A 28 -18.47 -53.74 53.69
N SER A 29 -19.55 -53.26 53.06
CA SER A 29 -20.17 -51.99 53.43
C SER A 29 -20.43 -51.95 54.94
N GLY A 30 -19.99 -50.89 55.60
CA GLY A 30 -20.02 -50.81 57.07
C GLY A 30 -18.75 -51.32 57.79
N ASP A 31 -17.76 -51.86 57.07
CA ASP A 31 -16.47 -52.17 57.66
C ASP A 31 -15.77 -50.89 58.15
N LYS A 32 -15.20 -50.98 59.36
CA LYS A 32 -14.43 -49.88 59.96
C LYS A 32 -13.15 -49.67 59.15
N VAL A 33 -13.05 -48.50 58.54
CA VAL A 33 -11.87 -48.07 57.78
C VAL A 33 -11.13 -47.00 58.56
N LYS A 34 -9.81 -47.21 58.70
CA LYS A 34 -8.89 -46.20 59.19
C LYS A 34 -8.12 -45.61 58.02
N ALA A 35 -8.28 -44.32 57.76
CA ALA A 35 -7.55 -43.61 56.70
C ALA A 35 -6.65 -42.55 57.33
N LYS A 36 -5.33 -42.70 57.12
CA LYS A 36 -4.32 -41.75 57.55
C LYS A 36 -3.70 -41.06 56.34
N GLY A 37 -3.68 -39.73 56.32
CA GLY A 37 -3.06 -38.99 55.23
C GLY A 37 -3.24 -37.48 55.33
N MET A 38 -2.90 -36.79 54.24
CA MET A 38 -3.00 -35.33 54.13
C MET A 38 -4.21 -34.95 53.29
N ILE A 39 -4.98 -33.94 53.73
CA ILE A 39 -6.08 -33.39 52.94
C ILE A 39 -5.49 -32.68 51.72
N VAL A 40 -5.89 -33.08 50.51
CA VAL A 40 -5.43 -32.47 49.25
C VAL A 40 -6.43 -31.46 48.72
N SER A 41 -7.71 -31.70 48.95
CA SER A 41 -8.79 -30.80 48.54
C SER A 41 -10.01 -30.99 49.42
N ARG A 42 -10.77 -29.91 49.61
CA ARG A 42 -12.08 -29.91 50.26
C ARG A 42 -13.10 -29.25 49.34
N THR A 43 -14.26 -29.86 49.19
CA THR A 43 -15.39 -29.29 48.45
C THR A 43 -16.66 -29.60 49.24
N GLY A 44 -17.14 -28.60 49.99
CA GLY A 44 -18.29 -28.76 50.90
C GLY A 44 -18.03 -29.84 51.95
N GLU A 45 -18.85 -30.89 51.91
CA GLU A 45 -18.83 -32.05 52.82
C GLU A 45 -17.89 -33.16 52.34
N THR A 46 -17.28 -33.04 51.15
CA THR A 46 -16.36 -34.05 50.62
C THR A 46 -14.90 -33.62 50.77
N LEU A 47 -14.06 -34.51 51.26
CA LEU A 47 -12.61 -34.33 51.36
C LEU A 47 -11.89 -35.38 50.52
N ILE A 48 -10.73 -35.03 49.98
CA ILE A 48 -9.81 -36.02 49.40
C ILE A 48 -8.57 -36.07 50.28
N VAL A 49 -8.30 -37.24 50.85
CA VAL A 49 -7.12 -37.49 51.66
C VAL A 49 -6.14 -38.36 50.87
N SER A 50 -4.90 -37.90 50.75
CA SER A 50 -3.82 -38.66 50.14
C SER A 50 -3.00 -39.34 51.22
N GLY A 51 -3.05 -40.67 51.27
CA GLY A 51 -2.33 -41.51 52.22
C GLY A 51 -1.40 -42.51 51.51
N ALA A 52 -0.77 -43.39 52.29
CA ALA A 52 0.18 -44.40 51.78
C ALA A 52 -0.47 -45.42 50.82
N GLN A 53 -1.78 -45.58 50.88
CA GLN A 53 -2.56 -46.52 50.05
C GLN A 53 -3.24 -45.85 48.85
N GLY A 54 -2.96 -44.57 48.60
CA GLY A 54 -3.57 -43.78 47.52
C GLY A 54 -4.51 -42.70 48.03
N LYS A 55 -5.36 -42.18 47.13
CA LYS A 55 -6.34 -41.13 47.45
C LYS A 55 -7.65 -41.75 47.91
N VAL A 56 -8.12 -41.32 49.07
CA VAL A 56 -9.40 -41.74 49.66
C VAL A 56 -10.34 -40.55 49.65
N THR A 57 -11.55 -40.74 49.13
CA THR A 57 -12.62 -39.76 49.21
C THR A 57 -13.36 -39.95 50.52
N LEU A 58 -13.37 -38.92 51.37
CA LEU A 58 -14.11 -38.90 52.62
C LEU A 58 -15.38 -38.07 52.46
N VAL A 59 -16.45 -38.53 53.10
CA VAL A 59 -17.71 -37.79 53.19
C VAL A 59 -17.95 -37.46 54.66
N LEU A 60 -18.13 -36.17 54.93
CA LEU A 60 -18.53 -35.64 56.23
C LEU A 60 -20.07 -35.70 56.34
N THR A 61 -20.55 -36.02 57.53
CA THR A 61 -21.99 -36.07 57.87
C THR A 61 -22.22 -35.30 59.16
N ASP A 62 -23.49 -35.04 59.51
CA ASP A 62 -23.84 -34.37 60.77
C ASP A 62 -23.32 -35.10 62.03
N ASP A 63 -23.08 -36.41 61.92
CA ASP A 63 -22.54 -37.26 62.99
C ASP A 63 -21.00 -37.29 63.04
N THR A 64 -20.31 -36.57 62.15
CA THR A 64 -18.84 -36.57 62.10
C THR A 64 -18.27 -35.70 63.21
N THR A 65 -17.48 -36.31 64.09
CA THR A 65 -16.83 -35.63 65.23
C THR A 65 -15.35 -35.34 64.96
N THR A 66 -14.85 -34.17 65.36
CA THR A 66 -13.43 -33.80 65.27
C THR A 66 -12.76 -33.80 66.64
N LYS A 67 -11.59 -34.42 66.76
CA LYS A 67 -10.84 -34.56 68.01
C LYS A 67 -9.40 -34.09 67.84
N ASP A 68 -8.84 -33.49 68.90
CA ASP A 68 -7.39 -33.25 68.97
C ASP A 68 -6.68 -34.56 69.38
N ASP A 69 -5.48 -34.78 68.84
CA ASP A 69 -4.58 -35.84 69.31
C ASP A 69 -3.83 -35.43 70.59
N LYS A 70 -3.72 -34.12 70.89
CA LYS A 70 -3.02 -33.60 72.08
C LYS A 70 -3.95 -33.45 73.30
N GLY A 71 -4.10 -34.53 74.07
CA GLY A 71 -4.49 -34.44 75.48
C GLY A 71 -3.25 -34.18 76.36
N LEU A 72 -3.23 -33.09 77.14
CA LEU A 72 -2.10 -32.79 78.04
C LEU A 72 -2.03 -33.85 79.15
N PHE A 73 -0.94 -34.64 79.18
CA PHE A 73 -0.64 -35.68 80.18
C PHE A 73 -1.68 -36.81 80.34
N GLY A 74 -2.15 -37.38 79.23
CA GLY A 74 -2.83 -38.69 79.25
C GLY A 74 -4.28 -38.68 79.75
N LEU A 75 -4.97 -37.54 79.66
CA LEU A 75 -6.42 -37.45 79.82
C LEU A 75 -7.12 -37.36 78.45
N ASP A 76 -8.41 -37.72 78.44
CA ASP A 76 -9.24 -37.94 77.26
C ASP A 76 -9.14 -36.82 76.21
N LYS A 77 -9.15 -37.23 74.94
CA LYS A 77 -9.18 -36.33 73.76
C LYS A 77 -10.40 -35.41 73.84
N GLU A 78 -10.18 -34.11 74.04
CA GLU A 78 -11.26 -33.12 74.02
C GLU A 78 -11.89 -33.02 72.63
N GLU A 79 -13.22 -32.96 72.59
CA GLU A 79 -13.94 -32.67 71.36
C GLU A 79 -13.71 -31.21 70.99
N MET A 80 -13.03 -31.00 69.87
CA MET A 80 -12.84 -29.66 69.34
C MET A 80 -14.09 -29.28 68.56
N SER A 81 -14.91 -28.40 69.13
CA SER A 81 -16.01 -27.79 68.41
C SER A 81 -15.42 -26.79 67.39
N ASN A 82 -15.61 -27.06 66.10
CA ASN A 82 -15.25 -26.20 64.95
C ASN A 82 -13.82 -26.32 64.38
N VAL A 83 -13.22 -27.52 64.31
CA VAL A 83 -11.98 -27.70 63.54
C VAL A 83 -12.24 -27.48 62.05
N VAL A 84 -11.54 -26.50 61.45
CA VAL A 84 -11.60 -26.28 60.01
C VAL A 84 -10.64 -27.25 59.32
N LEU A 85 -11.20 -28.32 58.76
CA LEU A 85 -10.43 -29.26 57.93
C LEU A 85 -9.99 -28.57 56.65
N ILE A 86 -8.72 -28.21 56.55
CA ILE A 86 -8.11 -27.49 55.42
C ILE A 86 -7.14 -28.35 54.62
N PRO A 87 -6.95 -28.07 53.31
CA PRO A 87 -5.89 -28.71 52.53
C PRO A 87 -4.51 -28.50 53.15
N GLY A 88 -3.68 -29.54 53.16
CA GLY A 88 -2.37 -29.57 53.81
C GLY A 88 -2.37 -30.15 55.23
N LEU A 89 -3.54 -30.22 55.88
CA LEU A 89 -3.69 -30.79 57.23
C LEU A 89 -3.56 -32.32 57.19
N LYS A 90 -2.74 -32.88 58.08
CA LYS A 90 -2.70 -34.32 58.32
C LYS A 90 -3.86 -34.73 59.21
N VAL A 91 -4.54 -35.81 58.83
CA VAL A 91 -5.72 -36.32 59.52
C VAL A 91 -5.67 -37.84 59.67
N ASP A 92 -6.19 -38.30 60.79
CA ASP A 92 -6.47 -39.71 61.08
C ASP A 92 -7.98 -39.89 61.15
N VAL A 93 -8.54 -40.63 60.19
CA VAL A 93 -9.98 -40.75 60.02
C VAL A 93 -10.43 -42.16 60.34
N ASP A 94 -11.30 -42.26 61.34
CA ASP A 94 -12.06 -43.47 61.65
C ASP A 94 -13.45 -43.32 61.05
N GLY A 95 -13.81 -44.21 60.13
CA GLY A 95 -15.07 -44.16 59.43
C GLY A 95 -15.54 -45.54 58.96
N THR A 96 -16.62 -45.55 58.19
CA THR A 96 -17.13 -46.76 57.55
C THR A 96 -17.11 -46.57 56.04
N SER A 97 -16.68 -47.61 55.30
CA SER A 97 -16.79 -47.56 53.83
C SER A 97 -18.26 -47.63 53.41
N ASP A 98 -18.65 -46.79 52.47
CA ASP A 98 -19.93 -46.88 51.78
C ASP A 98 -19.85 -47.80 50.55
N ASP A 99 -21.00 -48.06 49.93
CA ASP A 99 -21.15 -48.92 48.75
C ASP A 99 -20.45 -48.37 47.49
N GLN A 100 -19.99 -47.11 47.55
CA GLN A 100 -19.27 -46.43 46.47
C GLN A 100 -17.76 -46.36 46.71
N GLY A 101 -17.26 -47.02 47.78
CA GLY A 101 -15.85 -47.04 48.13
C GLY A 101 -15.35 -45.72 48.73
N ARG A 102 -16.26 -44.84 49.16
CA ARG A 102 -15.93 -43.63 49.93
C ARG A 102 -15.99 -43.95 51.42
N VAL A 103 -15.25 -43.21 52.23
CA VAL A 103 -15.27 -43.40 53.69
C VAL A 103 -16.15 -42.32 54.31
N VAL A 104 -17.25 -42.74 54.92
CA VAL A 104 -18.08 -41.87 55.76
C VAL A 104 -17.37 -41.68 57.08
N ALA A 105 -16.89 -40.47 57.35
CA ALA A 105 -16.06 -40.18 58.50
C ALA A 105 -16.92 -40.12 59.76
N LYS A 106 -16.57 -40.90 60.79
CA LYS A 106 -17.23 -40.84 62.10
C LYS A 106 -16.43 -39.99 63.09
N THR A 107 -15.12 -40.20 63.12
CA THR A 107 -14.21 -39.41 63.93
C THR A 107 -12.99 -39.04 63.11
N ILE A 108 -12.65 -37.76 63.12
CA ILE A 108 -11.46 -37.21 62.49
C ILE A 108 -10.56 -36.68 63.59
N THR A 109 -9.41 -37.31 63.76
CA THR A 109 -8.38 -36.85 64.68
C THR A 109 -7.40 -35.97 63.92
N VAL A 110 -7.11 -34.80 64.47
CA VAL A 110 -6.14 -33.83 63.96
C VAL A 110 -5.16 -33.47 65.08
N ASP A 111 -3.95 -33.06 64.73
CA ASP A 111 -3.02 -32.47 65.70
C ASP A 111 -3.11 -30.93 65.59
N GLY A 112 -3.26 -30.25 66.73
CA GLY A 112 -3.35 -28.79 66.78
C GLY A 112 -2.15 -28.05 66.16
N ASP A 113 -0.93 -28.56 66.30
CA ASP A 113 0.27 -27.95 65.70
C ASP A 113 0.30 -28.15 64.18
N ASP A 114 -0.17 -29.31 63.69
CA ASP A 114 -0.31 -29.56 62.25
C ASP A 114 -1.41 -28.69 61.64
N LEU A 115 -2.49 -28.41 62.40
CA LEU A 115 -3.54 -27.46 62.00
C LEU A 115 -3.00 -26.03 61.90
N GLU A 116 -2.32 -25.54 62.93
CA GLU A 116 -1.69 -24.22 62.91
C GLU A 116 -0.69 -24.10 61.76
N THR A 117 0.11 -25.14 61.52
CA THR A 117 1.07 -25.18 60.40
C THR A 117 0.36 -25.14 59.04
N ALA A 118 -0.72 -25.90 58.87
CA ALA A 118 -1.50 -25.90 57.63
C ALA A 118 -2.20 -24.54 57.39
N GLU A 119 -2.71 -23.90 58.45
CA GLU A 119 -3.32 -22.57 58.38
C GLU A 119 -2.30 -21.50 58.00
N MET A 120 -1.09 -21.53 58.59
CA MET A 120 0.01 -20.65 58.21
C MET A 120 0.42 -20.81 56.75
N ILE A 121 0.54 -22.06 56.27
CA ILE A 121 0.88 -22.35 54.87
C ILE A 121 -0.20 -21.81 53.94
N GLN A 122 -1.47 -22.09 54.23
CA GLN A 122 -2.59 -21.65 53.40
C GLN A 122 -2.70 -20.12 53.37
N SER A 123 -2.52 -19.46 54.52
CA SER A 123 -2.47 -18.00 54.61
C SER A 123 -1.29 -17.42 53.82
N GLY A 124 -0.15 -18.10 53.78
CA GLY A 124 1.00 -17.70 52.96
C GLY A 124 0.81 -17.94 51.46
N LEU A 125 -0.02 -18.91 51.08
CA LEU A 125 -0.34 -19.22 49.67
C LEU A 125 -1.42 -18.32 49.08
N GLN A 126 -2.31 -17.76 49.90
CA GLN A 126 -3.38 -16.83 49.49
C GLN A 126 -2.88 -15.67 48.60
N PRO A 127 -1.85 -14.88 48.98
CA PRO A 127 -1.35 -13.80 48.13
C PRO A 127 -0.75 -14.32 46.81
N THR A 128 -0.20 -15.54 46.79
CA THR A 128 0.32 -16.16 45.57
C THR A 128 -0.81 -16.55 44.63
N ALA A 129 -1.90 -17.13 45.14
CA ALA A 129 -3.08 -17.45 44.35
C ALA A 129 -3.71 -16.19 43.72
N GLU A 130 -3.84 -15.12 44.50
CA GLU A 130 -4.31 -13.81 44.01
C GLU A 130 -3.40 -13.22 42.93
N GLN A 131 -2.07 -13.33 43.10
CA GLN A 131 -1.10 -12.90 42.10
C GLN A 131 -1.19 -13.73 40.81
N VAL A 132 -1.41 -15.04 40.91
CA VAL A 132 -1.59 -15.91 39.74
C VAL A 132 -2.87 -15.54 38.99
N ASP A 133 -3.97 -15.32 39.69
CA ASP A 133 -5.23 -14.88 39.08
C ASP A 133 -5.08 -13.52 38.39
N ALA A 134 -4.37 -12.57 39.02
CA ALA A 134 -4.05 -11.28 38.43
C ALA A 134 -3.20 -11.43 37.16
N ASN A 135 -2.18 -12.30 37.19
CA ASN A 135 -1.33 -12.59 36.04
C ASN A 135 -2.12 -13.24 34.90
N VAL A 136 -3.03 -14.18 35.19
CA VAL A 136 -3.89 -14.83 34.19
C VAL A 136 -4.79 -13.80 33.50
N ARG A 137 -5.39 -12.87 34.26
CA ARG A 137 -6.18 -11.76 33.69
C ARG A 137 -5.32 -10.84 32.82
N ALA A 138 -4.13 -10.48 33.29
CA ALA A 138 -3.19 -9.65 32.53
C ALA A 138 -2.76 -10.32 31.21
N ILE A 139 -2.49 -11.63 31.22
CA ILE A 139 -2.18 -12.40 30.01
C ILE A 139 -3.38 -12.39 29.05
N GLY A 140 -4.61 -12.52 29.58
CA GLY A 140 -5.84 -12.42 28.81
C GLY A 140 -5.97 -11.07 28.08
N ALA A 141 -5.74 -9.97 28.80
CA ALA A 141 -5.73 -8.61 28.25
C ALA A 141 -4.63 -8.44 27.19
N ASN A 142 -3.40 -8.81 27.51
CA ASN A 142 -2.27 -8.74 26.57
C ASN A 142 -2.56 -9.52 25.27
N ARG A 143 -3.23 -10.68 25.35
CA ARG A 143 -3.62 -11.45 24.17
C ARG A 143 -4.64 -10.71 23.31
N GLN A 144 -5.57 -9.97 23.91
CA GLN A 144 -6.52 -9.12 23.17
C GLN A 144 -5.80 -7.95 22.49
N ASP A 145 -4.88 -7.28 23.20
CA ASP A 145 -4.09 -6.19 22.64
C ASP A 145 -3.23 -6.64 21.46
N ILE A 146 -2.60 -7.82 21.57
CA ILE A 146 -1.85 -8.42 20.46
C ILE A 146 -2.77 -8.70 19.26
N ALA A 147 -4.01 -9.14 19.50
CA ALA A 147 -4.97 -9.36 18.42
C ALA A 147 -5.38 -8.05 17.75
N ALA A 148 -5.64 -6.99 18.53
CA ALA A 148 -5.93 -5.66 18.01
C ALA A 148 -4.75 -5.08 17.20
N ASN A 149 -3.53 -5.18 17.73
CA ASN A 149 -2.31 -4.75 17.05
C ASN A 149 -2.09 -5.50 15.73
N LYS A 150 -2.41 -6.80 15.66
CA LYS A 150 -2.34 -7.58 14.41
C LYS A 150 -3.32 -7.06 13.36
N VAL A 151 -4.55 -6.71 13.74
CA VAL A 151 -5.54 -6.13 12.82
C VAL A 151 -5.06 -4.76 12.32
N GLN A 152 -4.54 -3.91 13.21
CA GLN A 152 -3.99 -2.61 12.83
C GLN A 152 -2.79 -2.74 11.87
N LEU A 153 -1.89 -3.71 12.10
CA LEU A 153 -0.77 -3.98 11.20
C LEU A 153 -1.24 -4.45 9.83
N ALA A 154 -2.31 -5.25 9.75
CA ALA A 154 -2.89 -5.66 8.48
C ALA A 154 -3.44 -4.46 7.69
N ALA A 155 -4.19 -3.58 8.36
CA ALA A 155 -4.70 -2.35 7.74
C ALA A 155 -3.56 -1.39 7.31
N GLN A 156 -2.50 -1.27 8.11
CA GLN A 156 -1.33 -0.48 7.74
C GLN A 156 -0.61 -1.04 6.51
N ARG A 157 -0.53 -2.37 6.36
CA ARG A 157 0.05 -2.98 5.16
C ARG A 157 -0.75 -2.66 3.90
N GLU A 158 -2.07 -2.72 3.98
CA GLU A 158 -2.96 -2.35 2.86
C GLU A 158 -2.76 -0.86 2.46
N ASN A 159 -2.64 0.03 3.45
CA ASN A 159 -2.34 1.44 3.21
C ASN A 159 -0.96 1.63 2.56
N ILE A 160 0.05 0.87 2.97
CA ILE A 160 1.39 0.90 2.38
C ILE A 160 1.35 0.41 0.93
N GLU A 161 0.65 -0.68 0.65
CA GLU A 161 0.48 -1.21 -0.71
C GLU A 161 -0.22 -0.19 -1.62
N THR A 162 -1.29 0.44 -1.14
CA THR A 162 -1.99 1.52 -1.86
C THR A 162 -1.05 2.71 -2.12
N ASN A 163 -0.28 3.13 -1.11
CA ASN A 163 0.68 4.21 -1.26
C ASN A 163 1.78 3.86 -2.27
N GLN A 164 2.26 2.61 -2.29
CA GLN A 164 3.24 2.14 -3.27
C GLN A 164 2.68 2.18 -4.69
N GLN A 165 1.43 1.79 -4.90
CA GLN A 165 0.75 1.90 -6.19
C GLN A 165 0.63 3.37 -6.64
N ASN A 166 0.22 4.26 -5.73
CA ASN A 166 0.14 5.69 -6.01
C ASN A 166 1.51 6.30 -6.37
N ILE A 167 2.57 5.90 -5.66
CA ILE A 167 3.94 6.34 -5.96
C ILE A 167 4.37 5.85 -7.35
N ALA A 168 4.06 4.60 -7.71
CA ALA A 168 4.38 4.06 -9.03
C ALA A 168 3.63 4.80 -10.16
N ALA A 169 2.34 5.06 -9.98
CA ALA A 169 1.53 5.83 -10.93
C ALA A 169 2.04 7.28 -11.07
N ASN A 170 2.31 7.95 -9.95
CA ASN A 170 2.87 9.30 -9.96
C ASN A 170 4.24 9.35 -10.65
N LYS A 171 5.09 8.34 -10.45
CA LYS A 171 6.38 8.24 -11.11
C LYS A 171 6.22 8.15 -12.64
N GLN A 172 5.30 7.31 -13.13
CA GLN A 172 5.01 7.23 -14.56
C GLN A 172 4.53 8.56 -15.12
N GLN A 173 3.61 9.24 -14.42
CA GLN A 173 3.13 10.56 -14.84
C GLN A 173 4.24 11.61 -14.89
N ILE A 174 5.18 11.59 -13.93
CA ILE A 174 6.32 12.49 -13.92
C ILE A 174 7.23 12.23 -15.12
N GLU A 175 7.48 10.96 -15.47
CA GLU A 175 8.28 10.60 -16.64
C GLU A 175 7.63 11.06 -17.96
N GLU A 176 6.31 10.98 -18.08
CA GLU A 176 5.55 11.54 -19.22
C GLU A 176 5.65 13.06 -19.26
N ASN A 177 5.41 13.73 -18.14
CA ASN A 177 5.49 15.18 -18.04
C ASN A 177 6.90 15.69 -18.39
N ILE A 178 7.96 14.97 -18.01
CA ILE A 178 9.34 15.32 -18.38
C ILE A 178 9.51 15.27 -19.91
N LYS A 179 9.02 14.22 -20.58
CA LYS A 179 9.09 14.12 -22.05
C LYS A 179 8.35 15.27 -22.72
N ASP A 180 7.14 15.58 -22.24
CA ASP A 180 6.34 16.68 -22.76
C ASP A 180 7.07 18.03 -22.57
N ILE A 181 7.70 18.24 -21.41
CA ILE A 181 8.50 19.45 -21.15
C ILE A 181 9.71 19.52 -22.09
N GLU A 182 10.42 18.41 -22.31
CA GLU A 182 11.56 18.36 -23.21
C GLU A 182 11.16 18.67 -24.66
N GLU A 183 10.06 18.10 -25.14
CA GLU A 183 9.53 18.37 -26.48
C GLU A 183 9.06 19.82 -26.63
N ASN A 184 8.32 20.34 -25.64
CA ASN A 184 7.91 21.74 -25.63
C ASN A 184 9.09 22.69 -25.57
N THR A 185 10.14 22.35 -24.80
CA THR A 185 11.37 23.14 -24.72
C THR A 185 12.07 23.15 -26.08
N LYS A 186 12.19 22.01 -26.76
CA LYS A 186 12.75 21.95 -28.13
C LYS A 186 11.96 22.83 -29.10
N ARG A 187 10.63 22.76 -29.06
CA ARG A 187 9.76 23.61 -29.88
C ARG A 187 9.95 25.08 -29.58
N PHE A 188 10.04 25.46 -28.31
CA PHE A 188 10.26 26.83 -27.88
C PHE A 188 11.61 27.37 -28.36
N MET A 189 12.68 26.59 -28.22
CA MET A 189 14.01 26.95 -28.71
C MET A 189 14.04 27.12 -30.24
N ALA A 190 13.22 26.35 -30.96
CA ALA A 190 13.10 26.42 -32.40
C ALA A 190 12.17 27.55 -32.90
N LEU A 191 11.57 28.37 -32.02
CA LEU A 191 10.67 29.46 -32.43
C LEU A 191 11.36 30.60 -33.18
N SER A 192 12.66 30.80 -33.00
CA SER A 192 13.43 31.78 -33.78
C SER A 192 13.87 31.24 -35.14
N GLU A 193 13.74 29.94 -35.36
CA GLU A 193 14.21 29.28 -36.57
C GLU A 193 13.08 29.09 -37.59
N TYR A 194 13.41 29.37 -38.84
CA TYR A 194 12.53 29.16 -39.98
C TYR A 194 13.15 28.18 -40.97
N ALA A 195 12.32 27.30 -41.52
CA ALA A 195 12.69 26.44 -42.61
C ALA A 195 12.11 27.00 -43.93
N VAL A 196 12.94 27.11 -44.96
CA VAL A 196 12.48 27.42 -46.31
C VAL A 196 11.77 26.19 -46.88
N LYS A 197 10.49 26.32 -47.19
CA LYS A 197 9.66 25.25 -47.78
C LYS A 197 9.40 25.44 -49.27
N GLY A 198 9.71 26.62 -49.79
CA GLY A 198 9.68 26.92 -51.21
C GLY A 198 10.28 28.28 -51.49
N GLU A 199 10.78 28.46 -52.70
CA GLU A 199 11.33 29.72 -53.17
C GLU A 199 10.96 29.98 -54.64
N ALA A 200 10.85 31.25 -55.00
CA ALA A 200 10.71 31.68 -56.38
C ALA A 200 11.47 32.99 -56.60
N THR A 201 11.99 33.16 -57.81
CA THR A 201 12.74 34.36 -58.20
C THR A 201 12.04 35.03 -59.38
N VAL A 202 11.59 36.26 -59.17
CA VAL A 202 10.92 37.06 -60.21
C VAL A 202 11.94 38.00 -60.82
N LYS A 203 12.09 37.99 -62.15
CA LYS A 203 13.07 38.85 -62.85
C LYS A 203 12.39 40.05 -63.48
N PHE A 204 13.09 41.18 -63.50
CA PHE A 204 12.55 42.45 -64.01
C PHE A 204 13.41 43.07 -65.11
N GLN A 205 12.72 43.77 -66.01
CA GLN A 205 13.38 44.64 -66.99
C GLN A 205 13.93 45.90 -66.31
N VAL A 206 14.87 46.57 -66.98
CA VAL A 206 15.49 47.81 -66.50
C VAL A 206 14.41 48.86 -66.23
N GLY A 207 14.45 49.50 -65.06
CA GLY A 207 13.48 50.53 -64.66
C GLY A 207 12.02 50.08 -64.48
N SER A 208 11.73 48.79 -64.59
CA SER A 208 10.36 48.25 -64.51
C SER A 208 10.12 47.46 -63.22
N SER A 209 8.87 47.51 -62.73
CA SER A 209 8.31 46.69 -61.66
C SER A 209 7.18 45.77 -62.15
N THR A 210 7.02 45.61 -63.45
CA THR A 210 6.01 44.74 -64.05
C THR A 210 6.44 43.28 -63.99
N ILE A 211 5.59 42.42 -63.43
CA ILE A 211 5.81 40.98 -63.31
C ILE A 211 5.46 40.30 -64.65
N SER A 212 6.32 39.42 -65.16
CA SER A 212 6.06 38.67 -66.38
C SER A 212 4.98 37.59 -66.16
N SER A 213 4.24 37.19 -67.21
CA SER A 213 3.23 36.13 -67.11
C SER A 213 3.83 34.79 -66.64
N LYS A 214 5.07 34.49 -67.03
CA LYS A 214 5.79 33.30 -66.56
C LYS A 214 6.03 33.35 -65.06
N ASP A 215 6.49 34.48 -64.54
CA ASP A 215 6.77 34.62 -63.11
C ASP A 215 5.48 34.69 -62.29
N GLN A 216 4.39 35.20 -62.87
CA GLN A 216 3.05 35.14 -62.29
C GLN A 216 2.57 33.70 -62.03
N GLU A 217 2.83 32.78 -62.97
CA GLU A 217 2.52 31.35 -62.80
C GLU A 217 3.40 30.70 -61.72
N GLN A 218 4.69 31.04 -61.68
CA GLN A 218 5.60 30.55 -60.64
C GLN A 218 5.18 31.01 -59.24
N LEU A 219 4.84 32.29 -59.09
CA LEU A 219 4.32 32.84 -57.83
C LEU A 219 3.02 32.17 -57.41
N LYS A 220 2.12 31.85 -58.36
CA LYS A 220 0.88 31.13 -58.09
C LYS A 220 1.15 29.72 -57.58
N SER A 221 2.08 29.00 -58.21
CA SER A 221 2.49 27.66 -57.75
C SER A 221 3.13 27.72 -56.36
N LEU A 222 3.99 28.72 -56.10
CA LEU A 222 4.60 28.90 -54.79
C LEU A 222 3.54 29.20 -53.71
N ALA A 223 2.57 30.06 -54.01
CA ALA A 223 1.48 30.40 -53.11
C ALA A 223 0.61 29.17 -52.79
N GLN A 224 0.32 28.33 -53.78
CA GLN A 224 -0.40 27.06 -53.56
C GLN A 224 0.37 26.13 -52.62
N THR A 225 1.68 25.96 -52.84
CA THR A 225 2.54 25.19 -51.93
C THR A 225 2.52 25.76 -50.51
N ALA A 226 2.52 27.09 -50.38
CA ALA A 226 2.49 27.76 -49.08
C ALA A 226 1.22 27.43 -48.26
N THR A 227 0.06 27.33 -48.91
CA THR A 227 -1.21 27.00 -48.23
C THR A 227 -1.24 25.61 -47.59
N GLY A 228 -0.33 24.71 -47.98
CA GLY A 228 -0.19 23.38 -47.36
C GLY A 228 0.48 23.40 -45.98
N PHE A 229 1.04 24.52 -45.54
CA PHE A 229 1.75 24.62 -44.27
C PHE A 229 0.98 25.47 -43.26
N THR A 230 0.83 25.01 -42.03
CA THR A 230 0.23 25.80 -40.95
C THR A 230 1.21 26.86 -40.47
N GLY A 231 0.77 28.12 -40.36
CA GLY A 231 1.59 29.21 -39.84
C GLY A 231 2.75 29.64 -40.75
N TYR A 232 2.64 29.40 -42.06
CA TYR A 232 3.62 29.89 -43.02
C TYR A 232 3.66 31.42 -43.06
N ILE A 233 4.84 31.94 -43.36
CA ILE A 233 5.05 33.33 -43.72
C ILE A 233 5.75 33.40 -45.08
N VAL A 234 5.55 34.50 -45.78
CA VAL A 234 6.16 34.78 -47.08
C VAL A 234 7.07 35.98 -46.91
N GLU A 235 8.35 35.77 -47.13
CA GLU A 235 9.36 36.82 -47.21
C GLU A 235 9.49 37.25 -48.68
N VAL A 236 9.45 38.57 -48.92
CA VAL A 236 9.58 39.16 -50.25
C VAL A 236 10.68 40.20 -50.21
N THR A 237 11.77 39.97 -50.94
CA THR A 237 12.95 40.85 -50.91
C THR A 237 13.31 41.29 -52.33
N GLY A 238 13.24 42.59 -52.58
CA GLY A 238 13.54 43.20 -53.87
C GLY A 238 14.98 43.66 -53.99
N TYR A 239 15.53 43.48 -55.19
CA TYR A 239 16.89 43.87 -55.56
C TYR A 239 16.90 44.62 -56.92
N THR A 240 17.95 45.41 -57.12
CA THR A 240 18.27 46.05 -58.39
C THR A 240 19.70 45.73 -58.81
N ASP A 241 20.03 46.04 -60.07
CA ASP A 241 21.41 46.22 -60.44
C ASP A 241 21.93 47.60 -59.99
N SER A 242 23.22 47.88 -60.20
CA SER A 242 23.86 49.13 -59.77
C SER A 242 23.71 50.30 -60.77
N THR A 243 22.81 50.21 -61.75
CA THR A 243 22.59 51.30 -62.71
C THR A 243 21.71 52.38 -62.08
N GLY A 244 22.18 53.63 -62.07
CA GLY A 244 21.43 54.76 -61.53
C GLY A 244 21.93 55.20 -60.16
N SER A 245 21.11 55.98 -59.44
CA SER A 245 21.45 56.42 -58.08
C SER A 245 20.97 55.41 -57.03
N ALA A 246 21.68 55.29 -55.92
CA ALA A 246 21.30 54.41 -54.81
C ALA A 246 19.87 54.66 -54.32
N ALA A 247 19.44 55.92 -54.21
CA ALA A 247 18.07 56.28 -53.82
C ALA A 247 17.01 55.77 -54.82
N MET A 248 17.30 55.87 -56.13
CA MET A 248 16.44 55.32 -57.17
C MET A 248 16.37 53.80 -57.10
N ASN A 249 17.51 53.14 -56.86
CA ASN A 249 17.61 51.69 -56.75
C ASN A 249 16.85 51.16 -55.53
N THR A 250 16.96 51.80 -54.37
CA THR A 250 16.16 51.46 -53.19
C THR A 250 14.67 51.60 -53.49
N LYS A 251 14.25 52.73 -54.08
CA LYS A 251 12.83 52.95 -54.44
C LYS A 251 12.31 51.91 -55.44
N LEU A 252 13.09 51.59 -56.46
CA LEU A 252 12.72 50.59 -57.46
C LEU A 252 12.65 49.17 -56.87
N SER A 253 13.56 48.83 -55.96
CA SER A 253 13.51 47.54 -55.24
C SER A 253 12.25 47.41 -54.38
N GLU A 254 11.85 48.50 -53.71
CA GLU A 254 10.61 48.58 -52.93
C GLU A 254 9.38 48.42 -53.82
N ASP A 255 9.32 49.15 -54.95
CA ASP A 255 8.18 49.11 -55.87
C ASP A 255 8.01 47.71 -56.51
N ARG A 256 9.12 47.02 -56.82
CA ARG A 256 9.11 45.63 -57.28
C ARG A 256 8.60 44.67 -56.22
N ALA A 257 9.12 44.77 -54.99
CA ALA A 257 8.66 43.92 -53.89
C ALA A 257 7.17 44.15 -53.61
N LYS A 258 6.71 45.41 -53.63
CA LYS A 258 5.29 45.78 -53.49
C LYS A 258 4.42 45.22 -54.62
N ALA A 259 4.90 45.22 -55.87
CA ALA A 259 4.18 44.62 -56.99
C ALA A 259 3.97 43.11 -56.77
N VAL A 260 5.00 42.39 -56.31
CA VAL A 260 4.92 40.96 -55.97
C VAL A 260 3.97 40.70 -54.82
N VAL A 261 4.06 41.48 -53.73
CA VAL A 261 3.13 41.41 -52.59
C VAL A 261 1.69 41.62 -53.03
N THR A 262 1.44 42.63 -53.87
CA THR A 262 0.10 42.94 -54.40
C THR A 262 -0.43 41.78 -55.23
N TYR A 263 0.40 41.20 -56.09
CA TYR A 263 0.03 40.04 -56.90
C TYR A 263 -0.31 38.80 -56.04
N LEU A 264 0.54 38.46 -55.06
CA LEU A 264 0.29 37.34 -54.15
C LEU A 264 -1.02 37.51 -53.37
N ALA A 265 -1.35 38.73 -52.97
CA ALA A 265 -2.54 39.02 -52.21
C ALA A 265 -3.82 38.99 -53.04
N GLN A 266 -3.82 39.68 -54.18
CA GLN A 266 -5.02 39.89 -54.98
C GLN A 266 -5.30 38.72 -55.93
N GLN A 267 -4.25 38.10 -56.47
CA GLN A 267 -4.36 37.06 -57.49
C GLN A 267 -4.16 35.65 -56.94
N CYS A 268 -3.39 35.51 -55.86
CA CYS A 268 -3.12 34.22 -55.22
C CYS A 268 -3.82 34.04 -53.86
N ASN A 269 -4.60 35.03 -53.40
CA ASN A 269 -5.31 35.02 -52.12
C ASN A 269 -4.43 34.76 -50.90
N VAL A 270 -3.15 35.14 -50.93
CA VAL A 270 -2.27 35.06 -49.77
C VAL A 270 -2.68 36.14 -48.76
N PRO A 271 -3.06 35.79 -47.51
CA PRO A 271 -3.43 36.79 -46.52
C PRO A 271 -2.27 37.75 -46.24
N MET A 272 -2.57 39.05 -46.17
CA MET A 272 -1.58 40.09 -45.83
C MET A 272 -0.79 39.78 -44.56
N ARG A 273 -1.46 39.20 -43.54
CA ARG A 273 -0.84 38.81 -42.26
C ARG A 273 0.22 37.71 -42.37
N HIS A 274 0.29 37.00 -43.50
CA HIS A 274 1.33 36.00 -43.76
C HIS A 274 2.50 36.59 -44.54
N ILE A 275 2.42 37.82 -45.05
CA ILE A 275 3.48 38.44 -45.83
C ILE A 275 4.29 39.35 -44.90
N VAL A 276 5.58 39.07 -44.77
CA VAL A 276 6.51 39.94 -44.03
C VAL A 276 6.68 41.24 -44.81
N ALA A 277 6.90 42.35 -44.11
CA ALA A 277 7.13 43.65 -44.73
C ALA A 277 8.18 43.53 -45.86
N PRO A 278 7.88 43.99 -47.09
CA PRO A 278 8.74 43.78 -48.23
C PRO A 278 10.11 44.44 -48.00
N GLY A 279 11.18 43.67 -48.18
CA GLY A 279 12.55 44.17 -48.07
C GLY A 279 12.95 44.95 -49.33
N ALA A 280 13.49 46.15 -49.15
CA ALA A 280 14.04 46.98 -50.21
C ALA A 280 15.57 47.03 -50.08
N MET A 281 16.27 46.12 -50.76
CA MET A 281 17.73 46.00 -50.65
C MET A 281 18.49 46.93 -51.62
N GLY A 282 17.79 47.54 -52.58
CA GLY A 282 18.44 48.30 -53.66
C GLY A 282 19.46 47.42 -54.38
N GLU A 283 20.69 47.94 -54.51
CA GLU A 283 21.81 47.23 -55.14
C GLU A 283 22.60 46.30 -54.19
N TYR A 284 22.27 46.27 -52.90
CA TYR A 284 22.93 45.42 -51.92
C TYR A 284 22.54 43.94 -52.14
N GLY A 285 23.50 43.01 -52.04
CA GLY A 285 23.20 41.57 -52.23
C GLY A 285 23.12 41.15 -53.70
N ALA A 286 23.99 41.71 -54.56
CA ALA A 286 24.15 41.31 -55.94
C ALA A 286 24.40 39.79 -56.07
N ALA A 287 23.57 39.10 -56.87
CA ALA A 287 23.73 37.68 -57.17
C ALA A 287 24.78 37.43 -58.25
N ALA A 288 25.09 38.43 -59.07
CA ALA A 288 26.07 38.37 -60.14
C ALA A 288 26.80 39.70 -60.34
N SER A 289 27.85 39.71 -61.18
CA SER A 289 28.63 40.92 -61.48
C SER A 289 27.77 41.99 -62.16
N ASN A 290 27.79 43.22 -61.62
CA ASN A 290 27.11 44.38 -62.22
C ASN A 290 27.82 44.93 -63.47
N GLU A 291 29.04 44.48 -63.77
CA GLU A 291 29.80 44.95 -64.94
C GLU A 291 29.22 44.40 -66.25
N THR A 292 28.60 43.22 -66.21
CA THR A 292 28.06 42.56 -67.39
C THR A 292 26.56 42.79 -67.56
N LYS A 293 26.09 42.91 -68.81
CA LYS A 293 24.64 43.02 -69.10
C LYS A 293 23.85 41.82 -68.55
N ALA A 294 24.44 40.62 -68.64
CA ALA A 294 23.84 39.40 -68.13
C ALA A 294 23.73 39.42 -66.60
N GLY A 295 24.82 39.77 -65.88
CA GLY A 295 24.81 39.82 -64.43
C GLY A 295 23.89 40.90 -63.85
N ARG A 296 23.79 42.07 -64.50
CA ARG A 296 22.74 43.06 -64.17
C ARG A 296 21.33 42.47 -64.31
N GLY A 297 21.11 41.61 -65.30
CA GLY A 297 19.85 40.87 -65.46
C GLY A 297 19.50 39.97 -64.29
N GLU A 298 20.49 39.28 -63.72
CA GLU A 298 20.30 38.44 -62.53
C GLU A 298 20.08 39.27 -61.26
N ASN A 299 20.68 40.47 -61.18
CA ASN A 299 20.52 41.36 -60.02
C ASN A 299 19.16 42.04 -59.96
N ARG A 300 18.50 42.27 -61.10
CA ARG A 300 17.13 42.79 -61.17
C ARG A 300 16.10 41.71 -60.83
N ARG A 301 16.03 41.34 -59.55
CA ARG A 301 15.14 40.28 -59.08
C ARG A 301 14.37 40.64 -57.82
N VAL A 302 13.27 39.93 -57.60
CA VAL A 302 12.65 39.79 -56.29
C VAL A 302 12.74 38.32 -55.91
N GLU A 303 13.31 38.05 -54.73
CA GLU A 303 13.29 36.72 -54.12
C GLU A 303 12.04 36.60 -53.25
N VAL A 304 11.32 35.50 -53.40
CA VAL A 304 10.14 35.17 -52.60
C VAL A 304 10.39 33.83 -51.93
N LYS A 305 10.32 33.79 -50.60
CA LYS A 305 10.56 32.58 -49.81
C LYS A 305 9.34 32.28 -48.95
N VAL A 306 8.90 31.03 -48.98
CA VAL A 306 7.89 30.50 -48.07
C VAL A 306 8.64 29.90 -46.88
N LEU A 307 8.43 30.50 -45.72
CA LEU A 307 9.08 30.12 -44.49
C LEU A 307 8.06 29.53 -43.52
N VAL A 308 8.45 28.49 -42.81
CA VAL A 308 7.63 27.91 -41.74
C VAL A 308 8.45 27.88 -40.46
N ASN A 309 7.84 28.33 -39.36
CA ASN A 309 8.47 28.33 -38.05
C ASN A 309 8.71 26.89 -37.58
N LYS A 310 9.96 26.53 -37.27
CA LYS A 310 10.31 25.15 -36.89
C LYS A 310 9.66 24.73 -35.57
N GLY A 311 9.43 25.65 -34.63
CA GLY A 311 8.72 25.38 -33.37
C GLY A 311 7.23 25.07 -33.55
N ILE A 312 6.61 25.57 -34.63
CA ILE A 312 5.18 25.36 -34.94
C ILE A 312 4.99 24.12 -35.81
N ALA A 313 5.86 23.90 -36.81
CA ALA A 313 5.72 22.82 -37.79
C ALA A 313 5.82 21.40 -37.19
N GLY A 314 6.34 21.28 -35.96
CA GLY A 314 6.91 20.02 -35.47
C GLY A 314 8.22 19.75 -36.20
N SER A 315 9.28 19.45 -35.44
CA SER A 315 10.57 19.03 -35.99
C SER A 315 10.42 17.75 -36.80
#